data_AF-A0A523QWV1-F1
#
_entry.id   AF-A0A523QWV1-F1
#
_cell.length_a   1.000
_cell.length_b   1.000
_cell.length_c   1.000
_cell.angle_alpha   90.00
_cell.angle_beta   90.00
_cell.angle_gamma   90.00
#
_symmetry.space_group_name_H-M   'P 1'
#
loop_
_entity.id
_entity.type
_entity.pdbx_description
1 polymer ?
#
loop_
_entity_poly.entity_id
_entity_poly.type
_entity_poly.pdbx_seq_one_letter_code
_entity_poly.pdbx_strand_id
1 'polypeptide(L)'
;MAEKKSKSIQKSPQPPKIHIPPDVGASYANLVRIAHTPSELMFDFARFLPGDPSAPVVSRIIMSPLGAKLFVKALNENLAKYEATFGEIVI
;
A
#
# COMPACT_ATOMS: atom_id res chain seq x y z
N MET A 1 37.25 36.75 15.05
CA MET A 1 35.81 36.37 14.95
C MET A 1 35.65 35.46 13.73
N ALA A 2 35.32 34.19 13.94
CA ALA A 2 34.98 33.26 12.85
C ALA A 2 33.84 32.38 13.36
N GLU A 3 32.64 32.70 12.89
CA GLU A 3 31.38 32.07 13.29
C GLU A 3 31.24 30.73 12.57
N LYS A 4 31.37 29.62 13.31
CA LYS A 4 31.09 28.27 12.81
C LYS A 4 29.60 28.16 12.50
N LYS A 5 29.24 28.21 11.21
CA LYS A 5 27.91 27.82 10.72
C LYS A 5 27.60 26.39 11.16
N SER A 6 26.69 26.26 12.12
CA SER A 6 26.03 25.01 12.49
C SER A 6 25.22 24.51 11.29
N LYS A 7 25.69 23.45 10.61
CA LYS A 7 24.91 22.72 9.62
C LYS A 7 23.79 21.99 10.38
N SER A 8 22.56 22.47 10.23
CA SER A 8 21.36 21.74 10.63
C SER A 8 21.31 20.43 9.85
N ILE A 9 21.49 19.32 10.56
CA ILE A 9 21.31 17.97 10.01
C ILE A 9 19.81 17.82 9.74
N GLN A 10 19.41 17.98 8.47
CA GLN A 10 18.06 17.63 8.03
C GLN A 10 17.89 16.13 8.17
N LYS A 11 17.21 15.71 9.25
CA LYS A 11 16.85 14.31 9.49
C LYS A 11 15.82 13.92 8.42
N SER A 12 16.21 13.07 7.48
CA SER A 12 15.27 12.50 6.52
C SER A 12 14.13 11.81 7.30
N PRO A 13 12.86 12.02 6.93
CA PRO A 13 11.75 11.39 7.62
C PRO A 13 11.90 9.87 7.50
N GLN A 14 12.17 9.22 8.61
CA GLN A 14 12.23 7.77 8.65
C GLN A 14 10.82 7.23 8.40
N PRO A 15 10.66 6.17 7.59
CA PRO A 15 9.36 5.55 7.42
C PRO A 15 8.83 5.13 8.81
N PRO A 16 7.53 5.31 9.06
CA PRO A 16 6.95 4.94 10.34
C PRO A 16 7.21 3.45 10.61
N LYS A 17 7.60 3.13 11.85
CA LYS A 17 7.71 1.73 12.27
C LYS A 17 6.30 1.13 12.28
N ILE A 18 6.04 0.20 11.37
CA ILE A 18 4.78 -0.53 11.31
C ILE A 18 4.80 -1.60 12.42
N HIS A 19 3.82 -1.55 13.32
CA HIS A 19 3.57 -2.62 14.28
C HIS A 19 2.46 -3.52 13.73
N ILE A 20 2.71 -4.83 13.67
CA ILE A 20 1.72 -5.82 13.26
C ILE A 20 1.27 -6.54 14.53
N PRO A 21 0.04 -6.31 15.00
CA PRO A 21 -0.52 -7.06 16.12
C PRO A 21 -0.58 -8.56 15.83
N PRO A 22 -0.44 -9.43 16.85
CA PRO A 22 -0.37 -10.89 16.67
C PRO A 22 -1.67 -11.51 16.15
N ASP A 23 -2.80 -10.83 16.33
CA ASP A 23 -4.13 -11.22 15.88
C ASP A 23 -4.47 -10.72 14.46
N VAL A 24 -3.58 -9.94 13.84
CA VAL A 24 -3.76 -9.52 12.44
C VAL A 24 -3.53 -10.71 11.52
N GLY A 25 -4.64 -11.29 11.05
CA GLY A 25 -4.64 -12.35 10.05
C GLY A 25 -4.25 -11.86 8.65
N ALA A 26 -3.66 -12.75 7.86
CA ALA A 26 -3.48 -12.55 6.43
C ALA A 26 -4.69 -13.09 5.66
N SER A 27 -5.22 -12.29 4.73
CA SER A 27 -6.30 -12.70 3.83
C SER A 27 -5.75 -12.87 2.42
N TYR A 28 -5.98 -14.03 1.81
CA TYR A 28 -5.79 -14.18 0.37
C TYR A 28 -6.85 -13.39 -0.39
N ALA A 29 -6.47 -12.66 -1.43
CA ALA A 29 -7.37 -12.00 -2.35
C ALA A 29 -6.78 -12.04 -3.77
N ASN A 30 -7.63 -12.26 -4.76
CA ASN A 30 -7.27 -12.27 -6.18
C ASN A 30 -8.17 -11.34 -7.02
N LEU A 31 -9.10 -10.65 -6.37
CA LEU A 31 -9.95 -9.63 -6.95
C LEU A 31 -9.96 -8.41 -6.02
N VAL A 32 -9.94 -7.22 -6.60
CA VAL A 32 -10.20 -5.98 -5.88
C VAL A 32 -11.21 -5.14 -6.65
N ARG A 33 -12.29 -4.73 -5.98
CA ARG A 33 -13.23 -3.73 -6.50
C ARG A 33 -12.89 -2.38 -5.89
N ILE A 34 -12.72 -1.37 -6.73
CA ILE A 34 -12.41 0.00 -6.31
C ILE A 34 -13.62 0.89 -6.58
N ALA A 35 -14.11 1.55 -5.54
CA ALA A 35 -15.15 2.58 -5.62
C ALA A 35 -14.67 3.86 -4.95
N HIS A 36 -15.30 5.00 -5.24
CA HIS A 36 -14.88 6.28 -4.65
C HIS A 36 -16.02 7.27 -4.48
N THR A 37 -15.78 8.21 -3.56
CA THR A 37 -16.48 9.49 -3.41
C THR A 37 -15.43 10.61 -3.49
N PRO A 38 -15.80 11.90 -3.49
CA PRO A 38 -14.81 12.98 -3.43
C PRO A 38 -13.88 12.91 -2.20
N SER A 39 -14.34 12.27 -1.11
CA SER A 39 -13.60 12.24 0.17
C SER A 39 -12.86 10.92 0.42
N GLU A 40 -13.23 9.84 -0.28
CA GLU A 40 -12.77 8.49 0.06
C GLU A 40 -12.62 7.59 -1.17
N LEU A 41 -11.63 6.70 -1.14
CA LEU A 41 -11.52 5.51 -1.97
C LEU A 41 -11.75 4.26 -1.11
N MET A 42 -12.54 3.35 -1.63
CA MET A 42 -12.87 2.08 -1.00
C MET A 42 -12.28 0.94 -1.84
N PHE A 43 -11.50 0.08 -1.21
CA PHE A 43 -10.89 -1.12 -1.79
C PHE A 43 -11.52 -2.35 -1.16
N ASP A 44 -12.36 -3.03 -1.92
CA ASP A 44 -12.98 -4.29 -1.51
C ASP A 44 -12.18 -5.45 -2.08
N PHE A 45 -11.31 -6.02 -1.26
CA PHE A 45 -10.54 -7.21 -1.61
C PHE A 45 -11.43 -8.44 -1.44
N ALA A 46 -11.53 -9.24 -2.49
CA ALA A 46 -12.38 -10.42 -2.56
C ALA A 46 -11.59 -11.65 -3.02
N ARG A 47 -12.14 -12.81 -2.69
CA ARG A 47 -11.69 -14.10 -3.22
C ARG A 47 -12.70 -14.56 -4.26
N PHE A 48 -12.24 -14.77 -5.48
CA PHE A 48 -13.03 -15.34 -6.56
C PHE A 48 -12.43 -16.68 -6.96
N LEU A 49 -13.12 -17.77 -6.60
CA LEU A 49 -12.63 -19.14 -6.82
C LEU A 49 -13.45 -19.81 -7.93
N PRO A 50 -12.85 -20.71 -8.73
CA PRO A 50 -13.60 -21.50 -9.70
C PRO A 50 -14.72 -22.31 -9.02
N GLY A 51 -15.93 -22.24 -9.57
CA GLY A 51 -17.09 -22.98 -9.05
C GLY A 51 -17.85 -22.30 -7.91
N ASP A 52 -17.36 -21.17 -7.38
CA ASP A 52 -18.10 -20.32 -6.46
C ASP A 52 -18.58 -19.06 -7.21
N PRO A 53 -19.89 -18.90 -7.45
CA PRO A 53 -20.41 -17.70 -8.11
C PRO A 53 -20.34 -16.48 -7.19
N SER A 54 -20.11 -16.66 -5.89
CA SER A 54 -19.93 -15.59 -4.94
C SER A 54 -18.44 -15.21 -4.85
N ALA A 55 -18.17 -13.91 -4.82
CA ALA A 55 -16.82 -13.38 -4.57
C ALA A 55 -16.82 -12.68 -3.21
N PRO A 56 -16.78 -13.42 -2.08
CA PRO A 56 -16.88 -12.82 -0.76
C PRO A 56 -15.74 -11.83 -0.52
N VAL A 57 -16.09 -10.65 0.00
CA VAL A 57 -15.13 -9.65 0.45
C VAL A 57 -14.44 -10.19 1.71
N VAL A 58 -13.11 -10.25 1.66
CA VAL A 58 -12.26 -10.71 2.77
C VAL A 58 -11.62 -9.57 3.54
N SER A 59 -11.51 -8.39 2.93
CA SER A 59 -11.04 -7.17 3.58
C SER A 59 -11.54 -5.95 2.84
N ARG A 60 -11.91 -4.92 3.60
CA ARG A 60 -12.24 -3.58 3.09
C ARG A 60 -11.27 -2.58 3.66
N ILE A 61 -10.59 -1.86 2.79
CA ILE A 61 -9.73 -0.74 3.17
C ILE A 61 -10.35 0.55 2.62
N ILE A 62 -10.40 1.59 3.44
CA ILE A 62 -10.89 2.92 3.06
C ILE A 62 -9.74 3.90 3.25
N MET A 63 -9.49 4.73 2.24
CA MET A 63 -8.43 5.72 2.26
C MET A 63 -8.91 7.05 1.70
N SER A 64 -8.38 8.15 2.23
CA SER A 64 -8.51 9.45 1.58
C SER A 64 -7.84 9.43 0.18
N PRO A 65 -8.26 10.31 -0.75
CA PRO A 65 -7.64 10.45 -2.07
C PRO A 65 -6.12 10.66 -2.02
N LEU A 66 -5.63 11.43 -1.04
CA LEU A 66 -4.20 11.62 -0.84
C LEU A 66 -3.51 10.33 -0.40
N GLY A 67 -4.11 9.61 0.56
CA GLY A 67 -3.61 8.31 1.02
C GLY A 67 -3.50 7.30 -0.12
N ALA A 68 -4.53 7.21 -0.97
CA ALA A 68 -4.52 6.32 -2.13
C ALA A 68 -3.44 6.68 -3.16
N LYS A 69 -3.21 7.98 -3.44
CA LYS A 69 -2.09 8.40 -4.31
C LYS A 69 -0.72 8.01 -3.74
N LEU A 70 -0.53 8.22 -2.43
CA LEU A 70 0.72 7.83 -1.76
C LEU A 70 0.90 6.30 -1.79
N PHE A 71 -0.19 5.54 -1.61
CA PHE A 71 -0.20 4.09 -1.74
C PHE A 71 0.25 3.64 -3.13
N VAL A 72 -0.34 4.17 -4.21
CA VAL A 72 0.04 3.79 -5.58
C VAL A 72 1.51 4.09 -5.85
N LYS A 73 2.01 5.25 -5.42
CA LYS A 73 3.43 5.60 -5.56
C LYS A 73 4.33 4.58 -4.86
N ALA A 74 4.02 4.26 -3.60
CA ALA A 74 4.78 3.29 -2.82
C ALA A 74 4.69 1.87 -3.41
N LEU A 75 3.50 1.47 -3.89
CA LEU A 75 3.29 0.16 -4.50
C LEU A 75 4.12 0.01 -5.78
N ASN A 76 4.09 1.00 -6.68
CA ASN A 76 4.86 0.99 -7.92
C ASN A 76 6.38 0.92 -7.63
N GLU A 77 6.87 1.67 -6.65
CA GLU A 77 8.29 1.60 -6.23
C GLU A 77 8.68 0.21 -5.69
N ASN A 78 7.77 -0.48 -5.00
CA ASN A 78 8.03 -1.82 -4.48
C ASN A 78 7.92 -2.91 -5.56
N LEU A 79 6.96 -2.77 -6.49
CA LEU A 79 6.84 -3.67 -7.65
C LEU A 79 8.09 -3.58 -8.52
N ALA A 80 8.58 -2.38 -8.84
CA ALA A 80 9.81 -2.22 -9.61
C ALA A 80 11.03 -2.88 -8.94
N LYS A 81 11.14 -2.79 -7.61
CA LYS A 81 12.20 -3.49 -6.85
C LYS A 81 12.05 -5.01 -6.89
N TYR A 82 10.81 -5.49 -6.77
CA TYR A 82 10.50 -6.91 -6.87
C TYR A 82 10.89 -7.43 -8.26
N GLU A 83 10.47 -6.76 -9.34
CA GLU A 83 10.75 -7.17 -10.70
C GLU A 83 12.24 -7.13 -11.05
N ALA A 84 12.97 -6.13 -10.53
CA ALA A 84 14.43 -6.10 -10.65
C ALA A 84 15.13 -7.31 -10.00
N THR A 85 14.47 -7.97 -9.05
CA THR A 85 15.01 -9.13 -8.31
C THR A 85 14.51 -10.47 -8.87
N PHE A 86 13.24 -10.54 -9.24
CA PHE A 86 12.54 -11.80 -9.56
C PHE A 86 12.10 -11.91 -11.03
N GLY A 87 12.31 -10.87 -11.83
CA GLY A 87 11.85 -10.78 -13.21
C GLY A 87 10.54 -10.01 -13.36
N GLU A 88 10.29 -9.55 -14.60
CA GLU A 88 9.10 -8.78 -14.97
C GLU A 88 7.81 -9.57 -14.75
N ILE A 89 6.79 -8.89 -14.22
CA ILE A 89 5.44 -9.42 -14.10
C ILE A 89 4.73 -9.21 -15.44
N VAL A 90 4.53 -10.30 -16.19
CA VAL A 90 3.81 -10.26 -17.46
C VAL A 90 2.30 -10.15 -17.19
N ILE A 91 1.67 -9.15 -17.80
CA ILE A 91 0.22 -8.89 -17.73
C ILE A 91 -0.46 -9.40 -19.00
#